data_AF-A0A4R5QLX7-F1
#
_entry.id   AF-A0A4R5QLX7-F1
#
_cell.length_a   1.000
_cell.length_b   1.000
_cell.length_c   1.000
_cell.angle_alpha   90.00
_cell.angle_beta   90.00
_cell.angle_gamma   90.00
#
_symmetry.space_group_name_H-M   'P 1'
#
loop_
_entity.id
_entity.type
_entity.pdbx_description
1 polymer ?
#
loop_
_entity_poly.entity_id
_entity_poly.type
_entity_poly.pdbx_seq_one_letter_code
_entity_poly.pdbx_strand_id
1 'polypeptide(L)'
;MARGRRRGAEALIGRIEAAEALDPPGYAISNALARPAQIIGRPARRLGNALHGTGYGHPVHPMLVTLPIGSWTLALGLDLLAALGLVRDRRAAEAADTALRAGALGAVAAAATGMADWQYTDGRDRRLGLVHALANGTALGLNLLSLALRGRGRRGQGRLASAAAFGCMAAGGYLGGHLVYRRRVGVDHADRSPEPREWQAVLPLSDLAEDRPRRVEVADADTRQAIGIALVLHGGRVHAMGARCSHAGGPLDQGWVLEGRLVCPWHGSRYCLETGRPTDGPSTTPQPRYAVRIRDGMVELRREQEPGDAVVTAARAARAAGPQGGPRGRKADEVLVEHHTLLRRMFARILAIPRENPERRDLMRALAEELEIHETIEDRLFYPAVQPVSEDVAVAHAEHRQLADLLAMTLKLNTASPEFEDHLRALQAAVDHHAGSEERSMFVEAQRLGEPRLREIGHALEALLEEARASRARHAFRALKIRLLEGA
;
A
#
# COMPACT_ATOMS: atom_id res chain seq x y z
N MET A 1 15.12 -11.22 26.31
CA MET A 1 13.82 -10.54 26.60
C MET A 1 13.27 -9.71 25.43
N ALA A 2 14.07 -8.95 24.67
CA ALA A 2 13.59 -8.10 23.57
C ALA A 2 12.91 -8.84 22.39
N ARG A 3 13.42 -10.02 21.98
CA ARG A 3 12.81 -10.86 20.92
C ARG A 3 11.42 -11.40 21.29
N GLY A 4 11.16 -11.69 22.57
CA GLY A 4 9.86 -12.17 23.04
C GLY A 4 8.79 -11.07 23.12
N ARG A 5 9.18 -9.84 23.47
CA ARG A 5 8.26 -8.68 23.51
C ARG A 5 7.82 -8.22 22.11
N ARG A 6 8.72 -8.27 21.10
CA ARG A 6 8.37 -7.94 19.70
C ARG A 6 7.29 -8.87 19.14
N ARG A 7 7.43 -10.18 19.37
CA ARG A 7 6.42 -11.18 18.97
C ARG A 7 5.04 -10.96 19.61
N GLY A 8 4.99 -10.46 20.84
CA GLY A 8 3.73 -10.19 21.54
C GLY A 8 2.95 -9.00 20.97
N ALA A 9 3.65 -7.90 20.64
CA ALA A 9 3.02 -6.72 20.07
C ALA A 9 2.51 -6.96 18.63
N GLU A 10 3.31 -7.65 17.81
CA GLU A 10 2.92 -8.04 16.45
C GLU A 10 1.72 -9.00 16.44
N ALA A 11 1.71 -10.00 17.35
CA ALA A 11 0.57 -10.90 17.49
C ALA A 11 -0.71 -10.18 17.95
N LEU A 12 -0.60 -9.17 18.82
CA LEU A 12 -1.74 -8.37 19.24
C LEU A 12 -2.30 -7.53 18.08
N ILE A 13 -1.42 -6.88 17.30
CA ILE A 13 -1.83 -6.14 16.11
C ILE A 13 -2.52 -7.06 15.11
N GLY A 14 -1.92 -8.22 14.82
CA GLY A 14 -2.52 -9.20 13.89
C GLY A 14 -3.91 -9.66 14.34
N ARG A 15 -4.16 -9.80 15.64
CA ARG A 15 -5.50 -10.10 16.18
C ARG A 15 -6.49 -8.97 15.97
N ILE A 16 -6.07 -7.72 16.13
CA ILE A 16 -6.92 -6.54 15.88
C ILE A 16 -7.27 -6.47 14.39
N GLU A 17 -6.27 -6.64 13.51
CA GLU A 17 -6.45 -6.63 12.06
C GLU A 17 -7.41 -7.75 11.61
N ALA A 18 -7.33 -8.93 12.23
CA ALA A 18 -8.20 -10.08 11.93
C ALA A 18 -9.60 -10.01 12.59
N ALA A 19 -9.89 -9.02 13.45
CA ALA A 19 -11.13 -8.97 14.22
C ALA A 19 -12.33 -8.44 13.40
N GLU A 20 -12.97 -9.31 12.61
CA GLU A 20 -14.10 -8.94 11.75
C GLU A 20 -15.33 -8.41 12.49
N ALA A 21 -15.45 -8.76 13.77
CA ALA A 21 -16.46 -8.21 14.66
C ALA A 21 -16.39 -6.68 14.81
N LEU A 22 -15.26 -6.05 14.45
CA LEU A 22 -15.08 -4.59 14.47
C LEU A 22 -15.61 -3.90 13.20
N ASP A 23 -15.93 -4.64 12.14
CA ASP A 23 -16.41 -4.05 10.89
C ASP A 23 -17.78 -3.41 11.01
N PRO A 24 -18.83 -4.08 11.54
CA PRO A 24 -20.15 -3.46 11.67
C PRO A 24 -20.15 -2.12 12.41
N PRO A 25 -19.53 -1.96 13.59
CA PRO A 25 -19.46 -0.66 14.25
C PRO A 25 -18.60 0.34 13.46
N GLY A 26 -17.51 -0.11 12.83
CA GLY A 26 -16.68 0.73 11.97
C GLY A 26 -17.46 1.36 10.82
N TYR A 27 -18.19 0.54 10.05
CA TYR A 27 -19.04 1.01 8.96
C TYR A 27 -20.22 1.87 9.43
N ALA A 28 -20.83 1.55 10.57
CA ALA A 28 -21.90 2.36 11.14
C ALA A 28 -21.43 3.79 11.45
N ILE A 29 -20.26 3.94 12.09
CA ILE A 29 -19.69 5.26 12.42
C ILE A 29 -19.30 6.01 11.14
N SER A 30 -18.58 5.37 10.22
CA SER A 30 -18.18 5.98 8.94
C SER A 30 -19.38 6.47 8.13
N ASN A 31 -20.45 5.68 8.03
CA ASN A 31 -21.67 6.08 7.34
C ASN A 31 -22.38 7.25 8.04
N ALA A 32 -22.37 7.28 9.39
CA ALA A 32 -22.92 8.41 10.13
C ALA A 32 -22.13 9.71 9.89
N LEU A 33 -20.80 9.63 9.77
CA LEU A 33 -19.93 10.76 9.48
C LEU A 33 -20.05 11.26 8.03
N ALA A 34 -20.35 10.37 7.07
CA ALA A 34 -20.54 10.73 5.68
C ALA A 34 -21.87 11.48 5.42
N ARG A 35 -22.90 11.28 6.24
CA ARG A 35 -24.25 11.87 6.05
C ARG A 35 -24.27 13.40 6.02
N PRO A 36 -23.63 14.15 6.96
CA PRO A 36 -23.58 15.61 6.90
C PRO A 36 -22.96 16.16 5.61
N ALA A 37 -21.94 15.48 5.06
CA ALA A 37 -21.30 15.86 3.81
C ALA A 37 -22.23 15.68 2.60
N GLN A 38 -23.13 14.69 2.65
CA GLN A 38 -24.14 14.42 1.63
C GLN A 38 -25.35 15.37 1.70
N ILE A 39 -25.67 15.89 2.90
CA ILE A 39 -26.89 16.67 3.15
C ILE A 39 -26.64 18.19 3.06
N ILE A 40 -25.50 18.69 3.53
CA ILE A 40 -25.29 20.14 3.78
C ILE A 40 -24.59 20.83 2.59
N GLY A 41 -24.05 20.08 1.62
CA GLY A 41 -23.51 20.63 0.38
C GLY A 41 -22.15 21.36 0.54
N ARG A 42 -22.02 22.58 0.01
CA ARG A 42 -20.74 23.33 -0.08
C ARG A 42 -20.05 23.62 1.28
N PRO A 43 -20.75 24.01 2.36
CA PRO A 43 -20.12 24.27 3.66
C PRO A 43 -19.49 23.03 4.28
N ALA A 44 -20.14 21.87 4.19
CA ALA A 44 -19.59 20.62 4.72
C ALA A 44 -18.32 20.19 3.98
N ARG A 45 -18.23 20.42 2.66
CA ARG A 45 -17.00 20.19 1.89
C ARG A 45 -15.85 21.10 2.32
N ARG A 46 -16.11 22.39 2.58
CA ARG A 46 -15.08 23.31 3.08
C ARG A 46 -14.54 22.86 4.43
N LEU A 47 -15.42 22.44 5.33
CA LEU A 47 -15.02 21.89 6.63
C LEU A 47 -14.22 20.59 6.46
N GLY A 48 -14.67 19.67 5.62
CA GLY A 48 -13.94 18.43 5.30
C GLY A 48 -12.53 18.71 4.78
N ASN A 49 -12.40 19.57 3.77
CA ASN A 49 -11.10 19.97 3.20
C ASN A 49 -10.17 20.59 4.27
N ALA A 50 -10.72 21.36 5.21
CA ALA A 50 -9.95 21.93 6.31
C ALA A 50 -9.51 20.89 7.34
N LEU A 51 -10.35 19.88 7.63
CA LEU A 51 -10.03 18.80 8.56
C LEU A 51 -8.97 17.85 8.00
N HIS A 52 -9.04 17.53 6.70
CA HIS A 52 -8.00 16.77 6.00
C HIS A 52 -6.70 17.57 5.89
N GLY A 53 -6.81 18.87 5.59
CA GLY A 53 -5.68 19.73 5.26
C GLY A 53 -5.40 19.85 3.77
N THR A 54 -6.41 19.59 2.94
CA THR A 54 -6.33 19.70 1.47
C THR A 54 -5.81 21.05 1.02
N GLY A 55 -6.21 22.14 1.68
CA GLY A 55 -5.74 23.50 1.36
C GLY A 55 -4.34 23.84 1.90
N TYR A 56 -3.85 23.10 2.91
CA TYR A 56 -2.56 23.37 3.56
C TYR A 56 -1.40 22.58 2.94
N GLY A 57 -1.71 21.55 2.13
CA GLY A 57 -0.69 20.68 1.52
C GLY A 57 -0.21 19.54 2.43
N HIS A 58 -0.71 19.46 3.67
CA HIS A 58 -0.30 18.47 4.66
C HIS A 58 -1.49 17.99 5.50
N PRO A 59 -1.50 16.71 5.92
CA PRO A 59 -2.48 16.20 6.87
C PRO A 59 -2.48 16.99 8.19
N VAL A 60 -3.65 17.39 8.67
CA VAL A 60 -3.76 18.18 9.92
C VAL A 60 -3.63 17.31 11.17
N HIS A 61 -4.10 16.05 11.12
CA HIS A 61 -4.08 15.16 12.27
C HIS A 61 -2.68 15.00 12.91
N PRO A 62 -1.61 14.69 12.16
CA PRO A 62 -0.24 14.62 12.70
C PRO A 62 0.25 15.93 13.35
N MET A 63 -0.24 17.08 12.89
CA MET A 63 0.11 18.37 13.51
C MET A 63 -0.59 18.53 14.86
N LEU A 64 -1.88 18.21 14.94
CA LEU A 64 -2.67 18.43 16.15
C LEU A 64 -2.35 17.45 17.27
N VAL A 65 -1.94 16.21 16.97
CA VAL A 65 -1.55 15.23 18.01
C VAL A 65 -0.33 15.68 18.83
N THR A 66 0.47 16.62 18.32
CA THR A 66 1.60 17.18 19.08
C THR A 66 1.15 17.93 20.35
N LEU A 67 -0.05 18.53 20.33
CA LEU A 67 -0.62 19.27 21.46
C LEU A 67 -0.94 18.37 22.66
N PRO A 68 -1.77 17.29 22.54
CA PRO A 68 -2.01 16.39 23.65
C PRO A 68 -0.73 15.66 24.08
N ILE A 69 0.11 15.22 23.15
CA ILE A 69 1.37 14.51 23.49
C ILE A 69 2.26 15.41 24.34
N GLY A 70 2.56 16.63 23.88
CA GLY A 70 3.41 17.57 24.63
C GLY A 70 2.80 17.97 25.96
N SER A 71 1.52 18.34 25.97
CA SER A 71 0.86 18.88 27.17
C SER A 71 0.67 17.81 28.25
N TRP A 72 0.27 16.59 27.90
CA TRP A 72 0.11 15.52 28.88
C TRP A 72 1.45 14.94 29.33
N THR A 73 2.49 14.97 28.50
CA THR A 73 3.87 14.66 28.94
C THR A 73 4.34 15.67 29.99
N LEU A 74 4.12 16.97 29.75
CA LEU A 74 4.45 18.03 30.71
C LEU A 74 3.70 17.84 32.03
N ALA A 75 2.38 17.61 31.97
CA ALA A 75 1.57 17.39 33.17
C ALA A 75 2.07 16.19 33.98
N LEU A 76 2.36 15.06 33.32
CA LEU A 76 2.91 13.87 33.96
C LEU A 76 4.28 14.16 34.61
N GLY A 77 5.17 14.86 33.92
CA GLY A 77 6.48 15.26 34.43
C GLY A 77 6.38 16.13 35.69
N LEU A 78 5.52 17.15 35.66
CA LEU A 78 5.28 18.03 36.82
C LEU A 78 4.70 17.25 38.00
N ASP A 79 3.76 16.33 37.75
CA ASP A 79 3.18 15.51 38.80
C ASP A 79 4.16 14.48 39.38
N LEU A 80 5.07 13.94 38.57
CA LEU A 80 6.18 13.08 39.02
C LEU A 80 7.16 13.86 39.90
N LEU A 81 7.62 15.03 39.45
CA LEU A 81 8.51 15.89 40.25
C LEU A 81 7.87 16.28 41.58
N ALA A 82 6.57 16.58 41.58
CA ALA A 82 5.83 16.88 42.81
C ALA A 82 5.65 15.65 43.71
N ALA A 83 5.43 14.46 43.15
CA ALA A 83 5.34 13.20 43.91
C ALA A 83 6.69 12.81 44.54
N LEU A 84 7.81 13.12 43.86
CA LEU A 84 9.18 12.92 44.37
C LEU A 84 9.61 14.01 45.36
N GLY A 85 8.78 15.02 45.62
CA GLY A 85 9.09 16.13 46.52
C GLY A 85 10.12 17.13 45.97
N LEU A 86 10.49 17.02 44.69
CA LEU A 86 11.47 17.90 44.02
C LEU A 86 10.88 19.28 43.68
N VAL A 87 9.56 19.37 43.54
CA VAL A 87 8.83 20.63 43.31
C VAL A 87 7.58 20.65 44.18
N ARG A 88 7.44 21.64 45.07
CA ARG A 88 6.28 21.79 45.97
C ARG A 88 5.45 23.05 45.71
N ASP A 89 5.79 23.81 44.67
CA ASP A 89 5.13 25.07 44.36
C ASP A 89 3.69 24.85 43.83
N ARG A 90 2.75 25.63 44.36
CA ARG A 90 1.37 25.74 43.87
C ARG A 90 1.33 26.07 42.38
N ARG A 91 2.30 26.84 41.88
CA ARG A 91 2.43 27.16 40.45
C ARG A 91 2.66 25.93 39.58
N ALA A 92 3.45 24.96 40.03
CA ALA A 92 3.68 23.72 39.28
C ALA A 92 2.42 22.86 39.20
N ALA A 93 1.62 22.86 40.28
CA ALA A 93 0.33 22.19 40.29
C ALA A 93 -0.67 22.85 39.33
N GLU A 94 -0.75 24.18 39.30
CA GLU A 94 -1.58 24.95 38.37
C GLU A 94 -1.13 24.80 36.91
N ALA A 95 0.18 24.73 36.66
CA ALA A 95 0.74 24.47 35.34
C ALA A 95 0.37 23.07 34.83
N ALA A 96 0.45 22.02 35.66
CA ALA A 96 0.04 20.67 35.29
C ALA A 96 -1.46 20.63 34.91
N ASP A 97 -2.31 21.35 35.66
CA ASP A 97 -3.75 21.38 35.42
C ASP A 97 -4.09 22.16 34.13
N THR A 98 -3.36 23.24 33.86
CA THR A 98 -3.46 23.98 32.60
C THR A 98 -3.01 23.13 31.41
N ALA A 99 -1.89 22.41 31.55
CA ALA A 99 -1.40 21.51 30.51
C ALA A 99 -2.40 20.37 30.22
N LEU A 100 -3.04 19.80 31.25
CA LEU A 100 -4.10 18.80 31.05
C LEU A 100 -5.27 19.35 30.24
N ARG A 101 -5.73 20.58 30.53
CA ARG A 101 -6.82 21.26 29.80
C ARG A 101 -6.42 21.55 28.34
N ALA A 102 -5.22 22.09 28.13
CA ALA A 102 -4.70 22.36 26.80
C ALA A 102 -4.58 21.07 25.97
N GLY A 103 -4.06 20.00 26.58
CA GLY A 103 -4.00 18.69 25.94
C GLY A 103 -5.37 18.09 25.65
N ALA A 104 -6.36 18.27 26.52
CA ALA A 104 -7.73 17.81 26.27
C ALA A 104 -8.39 18.53 25.09
N LEU A 105 -8.21 19.85 24.98
CA LEU A 105 -8.67 20.63 23.83
C LEU A 105 -7.97 20.18 22.54
N GLY A 106 -6.65 20.00 22.58
CA GLY A 106 -5.86 19.48 21.46
C GLY A 106 -6.29 18.07 21.04
N ALA A 107 -6.60 17.19 21.99
CA ALA A 107 -7.08 15.83 21.74
C ALA A 107 -8.44 15.81 21.04
N VAL A 108 -9.37 16.70 21.41
CA VAL A 108 -10.67 16.83 20.71
C VAL A 108 -10.46 17.27 19.26
N ALA A 109 -9.59 18.26 19.02
CA ALA A 109 -9.27 18.72 17.67
C ALA A 109 -8.57 17.63 16.83
N ALA A 110 -7.61 16.90 17.44
CA ALA A 110 -6.93 15.77 16.81
C ALA A 110 -7.90 14.61 16.50
N ALA A 111 -8.86 14.33 17.39
CA ALA A 111 -9.88 13.31 17.16
C ALA A 111 -10.81 13.68 15.99
N ALA A 112 -11.21 14.96 15.88
CA ALA A 112 -12.05 15.42 14.77
C ALA A 112 -11.36 15.26 13.41
N THR A 113 -10.08 15.64 13.31
CA THR A 113 -9.28 15.47 12.09
C THR A 113 -8.98 14.01 11.78
N GLY A 114 -8.61 13.22 12.80
CA GLY A 114 -8.37 11.78 12.64
C GLY A 114 -9.62 10.99 12.23
N MET A 115 -10.80 11.36 12.73
CA MET A 115 -12.08 10.75 12.29
C MET A 115 -12.41 11.11 10.83
N ALA A 116 -12.10 12.35 10.41
CA ALA A 116 -12.30 12.76 9.03
C ALA A 116 -11.46 11.91 8.07
N ASP A 117 -10.20 11.62 8.41
CA ASP A 117 -9.33 10.76 7.59
C ASP A 117 -9.75 9.27 7.69
N TRP A 118 -10.04 8.79 8.90
CA TRP A 118 -10.36 7.38 9.16
C TRP A 118 -11.60 6.88 8.40
N GLN A 119 -12.59 7.74 8.13
CA GLN A 119 -13.81 7.34 7.42
C GLN A 119 -13.55 6.79 6.00
N TYR A 120 -12.36 7.05 5.42
CA TYR A 120 -11.93 6.57 4.11
C TYR A 120 -11.03 5.32 4.16
N THR A 121 -10.79 4.77 5.35
CA THR A 121 -10.08 3.49 5.52
C THR A 121 -11.04 2.31 5.39
N ASP A 122 -10.52 1.13 5.07
CA ASP A 122 -11.30 -0.11 4.93
C ASP A 122 -10.58 -1.31 5.58
N GLY A 123 -11.29 -2.43 5.68
CA GLY A 123 -10.78 -3.72 6.18
C GLY A 123 -9.90 -3.60 7.43
N ARG A 124 -8.68 -4.13 7.35
CA ARG A 124 -7.70 -4.16 8.45
C ARG A 124 -7.37 -2.77 9.01
N ASP A 125 -7.27 -1.77 8.14
CA ASP A 125 -6.86 -0.41 8.52
C ASP A 125 -7.97 0.29 9.30
N ARG A 126 -9.22 0.07 8.88
CA ARG A 126 -10.41 0.55 9.60
C ARG A 126 -10.49 -0.03 11.00
N ARG A 127 -10.33 -1.34 11.14
CA ARG A 127 -10.37 -2.05 12.44
C ARG A 127 -9.28 -1.54 13.39
N LEU A 128 -8.05 -1.41 12.88
CA LEU A 128 -6.94 -0.89 13.65
C LEU A 128 -7.15 0.58 14.04
N GLY A 129 -7.67 1.40 13.11
CA GLY A 129 -8.04 2.79 13.36
C GLY A 129 -9.11 2.95 14.44
N LEU A 130 -10.08 2.04 14.50
CA LEU A 130 -11.10 2.03 15.55
C LEU A 130 -10.50 1.75 16.93
N VAL A 131 -9.61 0.75 17.05
CA VAL A 131 -8.92 0.45 18.32
C VAL A 131 -7.99 1.59 18.73
N HIS A 132 -7.30 2.21 17.77
CA HIS A 132 -6.51 3.42 18.00
C HIS A 132 -7.37 4.57 18.55
N ALA A 133 -8.55 4.82 17.96
CA ALA A 133 -9.48 5.83 18.42
C ALA A 133 -10.01 5.53 19.83
N LEU A 134 -10.34 4.26 20.13
CA LEU A 134 -10.78 3.83 21.46
C LEU A 134 -9.69 4.03 22.54
N ALA A 135 -8.43 3.68 22.23
CA ALA A 135 -7.31 3.88 23.15
C ALA A 135 -7.11 5.37 23.49
N ASN A 136 -7.12 6.24 22.48
CA ASN A 136 -6.97 7.68 22.68
C ASN A 136 -8.21 8.36 23.28
N GLY A 137 -9.42 7.89 22.96
CA GLY A 137 -10.66 8.32 23.60
C GLY A 137 -10.68 7.96 25.10
N THR A 138 -10.17 6.79 25.46
CA THR A 138 -9.97 6.38 26.86
C THR A 138 -8.96 7.30 27.55
N ALA A 139 -7.84 7.63 26.90
CA ALA A 139 -6.86 8.57 27.42
C ALA A 139 -7.48 9.96 27.68
N LEU A 140 -8.28 10.49 26.75
CA LEU A 140 -9.00 11.75 26.93
C LEU A 140 -9.96 11.66 28.13
N GLY A 141 -10.78 10.62 28.20
CA GLY A 141 -11.73 10.42 29.31
C GLY A 141 -11.03 10.36 30.67
N LEU A 142 -9.90 9.67 30.77
CA LEU A 142 -9.10 9.59 32.00
C LEU A 142 -8.45 10.93 32.38
N ASN A 143 -8.03 11.75 31.41
CA ASN A 143 -7.53 13.10 31.70
C ASN A 143 -8.64 14.07 32.13
N LEU A 144 -9.85 13.96 31.56
CA LEU A 144 -11.02 14.71 32.03
C LEU A 144 -11.41 14.29 33.46
N LEU A 145 -11.37 12.99 33.75
CA LEU A 145 -11.55 12.47 35.11
C LEU A 145 -10.46 13.00 36.06
N SER A 146 -9.20 13.05 35.61
CA SER A 146 -8.10 13.64 36.38
C SER A 146 -8.41 15.08 36.79
N LEU A 147 -8.82 15.93 35.84
CA LEU A 147 -9.21 17.32 36.08
C LEU A 147 -10.38 17.41 37.09
N ALA A 148 -11.38 16.56 36.95
CA ALA A 148 -12.55 16.53 37.82
C ALA A 148 -12.22 16.06 39.26
N LEU A 149 -11.24 15.15 39.42
CA LEU A 149 -10.75 14.70 40.73
C LEU A 149 -9.90 15.78 41.40
N ARG A 150 -9.03 16.45 40.64
CA ARG A 150 -8.21 17.57 41.14
C ARG A 150 -9.08 18.71 41.64
N GLY A 151 -10.15 19.06 40.91
CA GLY A 151 -11.11 20.08 41.32
C GLY A 151 -11.89 19.75 42.61
N ARG A 152 -12.00 18.46 42.97
CA ARG A 152 -12.61 18.00 44.23
C ARG A 152 -11.60 17.81 45.37
N GLY A 153 -10.38 18.30 45.23
CA GLY A 153 -9.30 18.13 46.21
C GLY A 153 -8.66 16.74 46.24
N ARG A 154 -9.12 15.79 45.40
CA ARG A 154 -8.60 14.41 45.33
C ARG A 154 -7.36 14.31 44.42
N ARG A 155 -6.37 15.17 44.62
CA ARG A 155 -5.24 15.36 43.69
C ARG A 155 -4.41 14.10 43.46
N GLY A 156 -4.15 13.30 44.50
CA GLY A 156 -3.40 12.04 44.35
C GLY A 156 -4.06 11.05 43.38
N GLN A 157 -5.38 10.92 43.45
CA GLN A 157 -6.14 10.08 42.52
C GLN A 157 -6.21 10.70 41.12
N GLY A 158 -6.27 12.04 41.03
CA GLY A 158 -6.13 12.75 39.77
C GLY A 158 -4.79 12.44 39.08
N ARG A 159 -3.68 12.40 39.82
CA ARG A 159 -2.37 12.03 39.27
C ARG A 159 -2.36 10.60 38.73
N LEU A 160 -2.92 9.65 39.47
CA LEU A 160 -3.05 8.26 39.02
C LEU A 160 -3.88 8.14 37.74
N ALA A 161 -5.01 8.86 37.65
CA ALA A 161 -5.84 8.88 36.45
C ALA A 161 -5.09 9.44 35.23
N SER A 162 -4.32 10.53 35.41
CA SER A 162 -3.51 11.11 34.33
C SER A 162 -2.33 10.21 33.91
N ALA A 163 -1.71 9.51 34.86
CA ALA A 163 -0.67 8.53 34.56
C ALA A 163 -1.22 7.33 33.77
N ALA A 164 -2.40 6.83 34.14
CA ALA A 164 -3.10 5.79 33.38
C ALA A 164 -3.48 6.30 31.98
N ALA A 165 -3.97 7.54 31.88
CA ALA A 165 -4.26 8.19 30.61
C ALA A 165 -3.05 8.26 29.69
N PHE A 166 -1.88 8.58 30.24
CA PHE A 166 -0.62 8.59 29.49
C PHE A 166 -0.26 7.21 28.95
N GLY A 167 -0.49 6.14 29.72
CA GLY A 167 -0.34 4.76 29.24
C GLY A 167 -1.24 4.44 28.06
N CYS A 168 -2.52 4.83 28.12
CA CYS A 168 -3.46 4.67 27.00
C CYS A 168 -3.04 5.49 25.77
N MET A 169 -2.60 6.73 25.96
CA MET A 169 -2.08 7.59 24.88
C MET A 169 -0.83 6.97 24.24
N ALA A 170 0.10 6.43 25.02
CA ALA A 170 1.31 5.79 24.50
C ALA A 170 0.97 4.54 23.66
N ALA A 171 0.03 3.71 24.12
CA ALA A 171 -0.48 2.60 23.33
C ALA A 171 -1.18 3.06 22.04
N GLY A 172 -2.02 4.10 22.13
CA GLY A 172 -2.65 4.74 20.98
C GLY A 172 -1.62 5.28 19.98
N GLY A 173 -0.58 5.95 20.46
CA GLY A 173 0.54 6.46 19.65
C GLY A 173 1.30 5.36 18.92
N TYR A 174 1.52 4.21 19.56
CA TYR A 174 2.11 3.04 18.91
C TYR A 174 1.23 2.51 17.77
N LEU A 175 -0.09 2.37 17.99
CA LEU A 175 -1.04 1.97 16.94
C LEU A 175 -1.09 3.00 15.81
N GLY A 176 -1.04 4.29 16.13
CA GLY A 176 -0.97 5.38 15.15
C GLY A 176 0.30 5.30 14.29
N GLY A 177 1.45 5.02 14.91
CA GLY A 177 2.69 4.75 14.19
C GLY A 177 2.58 3.55 13.24
N HIS A 178 1.92 2.46 13.66
CA HIS A 178 1.69 1.31 12.78
C HIS A 178 0.78 1.66 11.59
N LEU A 179 -0.30 2.40 11.82
CA LEU A 179 -1.17 2.90 10.74
C LEU A 179 -0.39 3.70 9.69
N VAL A 180 0.48 4.62 10.12
CA VAL A 180 1.25 5.45 9.19
C VAL A 180 2.39 4.68 8.53
N TYR A 181 3.27 4.05 9.30
CA TYR A 181 4.55 3.52 8.79
C TYR A 181 4.46 2.10 8.24
N ARG A 182 3.49 1.29 8.67
CA ARG A 182 3.30 -0.09 8.19
C ARG A 182 2.11 -0.22 7.25
N ARG A 183 1.02 0.49 7.55
CA ARG A 183 -0.20 0.44 6.74
C ARG A 183 -0.29 1.58 5.72
N ARG A 184 0.66 2.54 5.75
CA ARG A 184 0.72 3.68 4.81
C ARG A 184 -0.58 4.50 4.79
N VAL A 185 -1.25 4.64 5.93
CA VAL A 185 -2.43 5.50 6.06
C VAL A 185 -1.98 6.95 6.20
N GLY A 186 -2.53 7.83 5.37
CA GLY A 186 -2.23 9.27 5.39
C GLY A 186 -0.83 9.65 4.87
N VAL A 187 -0.20 8.76 4.10
CA VAL A 187 1.05 9.03 3.37
C VAL A 187 0.77 9.19 1.88
N ASP A 188 1.71 9.74 1.13
CA ASP A 188 1.59 9.87 -0.32
C ASP A 188 1.81 8.53 -1.04
N HIS A 189 0.85 8.17 -1.89
CA HIS A 189 0.85 6.94 -2.70
C HIS A 189 1.12 7.18 -4.19
N ALA A 190 1.34 8.42 -4.63
CA ALA A 190 1.60 8.72 -6.03
C ALA A 190 2.99 8.23 -6.46
N ASP A 191 3.09 7.84 -7.73
CA ASP A 191 4.36 7.38 -8.30
C ASP A 191 5.30 8.58 -8.53
N ARG A 192 6.27 8.75 -7.64
CA ARG A 192 7.24 9.87 -7.66
C ARG A 192 8.52 9.57 -8.43
N SER A 193 8.49 8.62 -9.37
CA SER A 193 9.65 8.34 -10.20
C SER A 193 10.09 9.60 -11.00
N PRO A 194 11.40 9.86 -11.12
CA PRO A 194 11.93 11.06 -11.78
C PRO A 194 11.84 11.03 -13.32
N GLU A 195 11.33 9.96 -13.94
CA GLU A 195 11.29 9.79 -15.40
C GLU A 195 9.87 10.04 -16.00
N PRO A 196 9.76 10.46 -17.28
CA PRO A 196 10.84 10.69 -18.23
C PRO A 196 11.46 12.10 -18.08
N ARG A 197 12.78 12.22 -17.96
CA ARG A 197 13.46 13.53 -17.86
C ARG A 197 13.60 14.25 -19.19
N GLU A 198 13.53 13.51 -20.29
CA GLU A 198 13.51 14.03 -21.65
C GLU A 198 12.11 13.91 -22.25
N TRP A 199 11.90 14.55 -23.40
CA TRP A 199 10.63 14.45 -24.13
C TRP A 199 10.50 13.06 -24.74
N GLN A 200 9.45 12.33 -24.35
CA GLN A 200 9.16 10.98 -24.84
C GLN A 200 7.77 10.93 -25.46
N ALA A 201 7.67 10.42 -26.69
CA ALA A 201 6.40 10.14 -27.34
C ALA A 201 5.69 8.94 -26.69
N VAL A 202 4.41 9.10 -26.36
CA VAL A 202 3.65 8.10 -25.59
C VAL A 202 2.36 7.63 -26.25
N LEU A 203 1.68 8.49 -27.03
CA LEU A 203 0.38 8.17 -27.64
C LEU A 203 0.06 9.14 -28.79
N PRO A 204 -0.62 8.70 -29.86
CA PRO A 204 -1.21 9.62 -30.84
C PRO A 204 -2.29 10.52 -30.22
N LEU A 205 -2.37 11.79 -30.64
CA LEU A 205 -3.41 12.72 -30.17
C LEU A 205 -4.83 12.24 -30.53
N SER A 206 -4.98 11.56 -31.67
CA SER A 206 -6.25 11.00 -32.14
C SER A 206 -6.86 9.96 -31.20
N ASP A 207 -6.05 9.36 -30.34
CA ASP A 207 -6.46 8.28 -29.44
C ASP A 207 -6.98 8.84 -28.11
N LEU A 208 -6.90 10.16 -27.91
CA LEU A 208 -7.49 10.86 -26.77
C LEU A 208 -8.90 11.36 -27.11
N ALA A 209 -9.84 11.04 -26.23
CA ALA A 209 -11.18 11.60 -26.26
C ALA A 209 -11.31 12.70 -25.19
N GLU A 210 -12.07 13.75 -25.51
CA GLU A 210 -12.36 14.85 -24.58
C GLU A 210 -12.91 14.31 -23.25
N ASP A 211 -12.38 14.82 -22.13
CA ASP A 211 -12.79 14.50 -20.76
C ASP A 211 -12.72 13.03 -20.35
N ARG A 212 -12.05 12.18 -21.16
CA ARG A 212 -11.83 10.76 -20.85
C ARG A 212 -10.36 10.50 -20.54
N PRO A 213 -10.03 10.18 -19.27
CA PRO A 213 -8.68 9.83 -18.91
C PRO A 213 -8.19 8.60 -19.67
N ARG A 214 -6.92 8.63 -20.07
CA ARG A 214 -6.24 7.53 -20.75
C ARG A 214 -4.93 7.23 -20.06
N ARG A 215 -4.70 5.97 -19.68
CA ARG A 215 -3.41 5.54 -19.15
C ARG A 215 -2.41 5.33 -20.27
N VAL A 216 -1.20 5.84 -20.04
CA VAL A 216 0.02 5.45 -20.77
C VAL A 216 1.06 4.99 -19.76
N GLU A 217 2.00 4.18 -20.23
CA GLU A 217 3.08 3.67 -19.41
C GLU A 217 4.42 4.19 -19.93
N VAL A 218 5.20 4.78 -19.04
CA VAL A 218 6.55 5.29 -19.34
C VAL A 218 7.55 4.45 -18.57
N ALA A 219 8.51 3.86 -19.27
CA ALA A 219 9.60 3.13 -18.62
C ALA A 219 10.55 4.09 -17.90
N ASP A 220 10.80 3.82 -16.62
CA ASP A 220 11.86 4.45 -15.84
C ASP A 220 13.21 3.86 -16.25
N ALA A 221 14.14 4.72 -16.69
CA ALA A 221 15.45 4.32 -17.18
C ALA A 221 16.36 3.73 -16.07
N ASP A 222 16.16 4.14 -14.81
CA ASP A 222 16.98 3.73 -13.67
C ASP A 222 16.37 2.49 -12.97
N THR A 223 15.04 2.42 -12.86
CA THR A 223 14.35 1.33 -12.13
C THR A 223 13.78 0.23 -13.03
N ARG A 224 13.74 0.43 -14.35
CA ARG A 224 13.10 -0.48 -15.35
C ARG A 224 11.63 -0.81 -15.05
N GLN A 225 10.96 -0.01 -14.22
CA GLN A 225 9.53 -0.11 -13.96
C GLN A 225 8.73 0.78 -14.92
N ALA A 226 7.53 0.34 -15.29
CA ALA A 226 6.59 1.13 -16.07
C ALA A 226 5.77 2.04 -15.13
N ILE A 227 5.89 3.35 -15.32
CA ILE A 227 5.16 4.38 -14.56
C ILE A 227 3.86 4.69 -15.29
N GLY A 228 2.73 4.54 -14.59
CA GLY A 228 1.43 4.92 -15.12
C GLY A 228 1.25 6.44 -15.13
N ILE A 229 0.89 7.00 -16.27
CA ILE A 229 0.53 8.41 -16.43
C ILE A 229 -0.90 8.49 -16.98
N ALA A 230 -1.74 9.30 -16.33
CA ALA A 230 -3.07 9.63 -16.79
C ALA A 230 -3.01 10.87 -17.70
N LEU A 231 -3.34 10.67 -18.98
CA LEU A 231 -3.55 11.71 -19.98
C LEU A 231 -5.01 12.13 -20.02
N VAL A 232 -5.25 13.43 -20.08
CA VAL A 232 -6.61 14.00 -20.19
C VAL A 232 -6.59 15.11 -21.24
N LEU A 233 -7.38 14.95 -22.29
CA LEU A 233 -7.70 16.05 -23.22
C LEU A 233 -8.88 16.84 -22.64
N HIS A 234 -8.66 18.12 -22.33
CA HIS A 234 -9.69 19.00 -21.77
C HIS A 234 -9.53 20.43 -22.31
N GLY A 235 -10.60 21.01 -22.85
CA GLY A 235 -10.59 22.35 -23.43
C GLY A 235 -9.59 22.49 -24.58
N GLY A 236 -9.38 21.41 -25.35
CA GLY A 236 -8.41 21.37 -26.45
C GLY A 236 -6.93 21.31 -26.02
N ARG A 237 -6.64 21.12 -24.72
CA ARG A 237 -5.28 20.97 -24.18
C ARG A 237 -5.11 19.59 -23.56
N VAL A 238 -3.94 18.98 -23.76
CA VAL A 238 -3.59 17.70 -23.13
C VAL A 238 -2.89 17.97 -21.79
N HIS A 239 -3.41 17.36 -20.74
CA HIS A 239 -2.88 17.38 -19.39
C HIS A 239 -2.35 16.00 -19.01
N ALA A 240 -1.28 15.95 -18.24
CA ALA A 240 -0.65 14.70 -17.82
C ALA A 240 -0.26 14.74 -16.34
N MET A 241 -0.67 13.72 -15.60
CA MET A 241 -0.31 13.53 -14.19
C MET A 241 -0.16 12.05 -13.85
N GLY A 242 0.49 11.72 -12.73
CA GLY A 242 0.63 10.33 -12.29
C GLY A 242 -0.72 9.61 -12.19
N ALA A 243 -0.79 8.36 -12.67
CA ALA A 243 -2.03 7.59 -12.72
C ALA A 243 -2.48 7.08 -11.34
N ARG A 244 -1.57 6.99 -10.35
CA ARG A 244 -1.91 6.62 -8.98
C ARG A 244 -2.15 7.86 -8.12
N CYS A 245 -3.34 7.94 -7.54
CA CYS A 245 -3.79 9.03 -6.68
C CYS A 245 -2.93 9.14 -5.41
N SER A 246 -2.43 10.33 -5.07
CA SER A 246 -1.59 10.57 -3.89
C SER A 246 -2.25 10.22 -2.55
N HIS A 247 -3.58 10.17 -2.48
CA HIS A 247 -4.29 9.85 -1.24
C HIS A 247 -4.17 8.38 -0.83
N ALA A 248 -4.51 7.45 -1.72
CA ALA A 248 -4.59 6.01 -1.39
C ALA A 248 -4.13 5.11 -2.55
N GLY A 249 -3.59 5.68 -3.63
CA GLY A 249 -3.09 4.91 -4.78
C GLY A 249 -4.15 4.53 -5.82
N GLY A 250 -5.36 5.08 -5.73
CA GLY A 250 -6.45 4.79 -6.66
C GLY A 250 -6.15 5.19 -8.12
N PRO A 251 -6.69 4.47 -9.11
CA PRO A 251 -6.40 4.65 -10.54
C PRO A 251 -7.11 5.88 -11.10
N LEU A 252 -6.40 6.99 -11.25
CA LEU A 252 -6.93 8.24 -11.81
C LEU A 252 -7.29 8.12 -13.29
N ASP A 253 -6.66 7.20 -14.02
CA ASP A 253 -7.01 6.84 -15.39
C ASP A 253 -8.39 6.18 -15.51
N GLN A 254 -8.96 5.68 -14.42
CA GLN A 254 -10.34 5.18 -14.34
C GLN A 254 -11.30 6.23 -13.73
N GLY A 255 -10.82 7.44 -13.49
CA GLY A 255 -11.59 8.56 -12.98
C GLY A 255 -12.42 9.27 -14.06
N TRP A 256 -12.97 10.42 -13.70
CA TRP A 256 -13.69 11.30 -14.64
C TRP A 256 -13.32 12.76 -14.44
N VAL A 257 -13.51 13.58 -15.47
CA VAL A 257 -13.29 15.02 -15.38
C VAL A 257 -14.56 15.73 -14.92
N LEU A 258 -14.43 16.66 -13.99
CA LEU A 258 -15.50 17.55 -13.54
C LEU A 258 -14.95 18.96 -13.34
N GLU A 259 -15.44 19.92 -14.12
CA GLU A 259 -15.03 21.35 -14.02
C GLU A 259 -13.50 21.55 -14.09
N GLY A 260 -12.83 20.89 -15.05
CA GLY A 260 -11.38 20.97 -15.23
C GLY A 260 -10.56 20.26 -14.15
N ARG A 261 -11.18 19.31 -13.43
CA ARG A 261 -10.55 18.54 -12.35
C ARG A 261 -10.70 17.04 -12.60
N LEU A 262 -9.62 16.29 -12.43
CA LEU A 262 -9.65 14.84 -12.46
C LEU A 262 -10.11 14.29 -11.11
N VAL A 263 -11.21 13.55 -11.11
CA VAL A 263 -11.84 12.97 -9.92
C VAL A 263 -11.40 11.52 -9.77
N CYS A 264 -10.81 11.18 -8.62
CA CYS A 264 -10.42 9.81 -8.30
C CYS A 264 -11.66 8.93 -8.06
N PRO A 265 -11.72 7.71 -8.65
CA PRO A 265 -12.91 6.86 -8.53
C PRO A 265 -13.10 6.22 -7.16
N TRP A 266 -12.06 6.15 -6.32
CA TRP A 266 -12.15 5.51 -5.00
C TRP A 266 -12.82 6.40 -3.96
N HIS A 267 -12.20 7.55 -3.67
CA HIS A 267 -12.59 8.41 -2.56
C HIS A 267 -13.00 9.82 -3.00
N GLY A 268 -13.04 10.08 -4.31
CA GLY A 268 -13.55 11.33 -4.87
C GLY A 268 -12.62 12.54 -4.76
N SER A 269 -11.34 12.36 -4.39
CA SER A 269 -10.35 13.44 -4.42
C SER A 269 -10.25 14.06 -5.81
N ARG A 270 -10.18 15.39 -5.87
CA ARG A 270 -10.23 16.14 -7.13
C ARG A 270 -8.94 16.90 -7.37
N TYR A 271 -8.28 16.65 -8.48
CA TYR A 271 -7.02 17.29 -8.85
C TYR A 271 -7.19 18.27 -9.98
N CYS A 272 -6.70 19.49 -9.83
CA CYS A 272 -6.68 20.47 -10.91
C CYS A 272 -5.81 19.95 -12.07
N LEU A 273 -6.37 19.84 -13.28
CA LEU A 273 -5.63 19.35 -14.46
C LEU A 273 -4.40 20.22 -14.79
N GLU A 274 -4.48 21.53 -14.50
CA GLU A 274 -3.40 22.48 -14.77
C GLU A 274 -2.29 22.50 -13.75
N THR A 275 -2.55 22.13 -12.50
CA THR A 275 -1.58 22.30 -11.40
C THR A 275 -1.31 21.03 -10.61
N GLY A 276 -2.05 19.95 -10.85
CA GLY A 276 -1.96 18.70 -10.09
C GLY A 276 -2.38 18.83 -8.62
N ARG A 277 -2.69 20.03 -8.14
CA ARG A 277 -3.04 20.28 -6.73
C ARG A 277 -4.41 19.68 -6.41
N PRO A 278 -4.56 19.06 -5.23
CA PRO A 278 -5.86 18.65 -4.76
C PRO A 278 -6.68 19.90 -4.46
N THR A 279 -7.92 19.89 -4.93
CA THR A 279 -8.85 21.01 -4.81
C THR A 279 -10.05 20.66 -3.94
N ASP A 280 -10.35 19.37 -3.84
CA ASP A 280 -11.25 18.77 -2.88
C ASP A 280 -10.64 17.45 -2.38
N GLY A 281 -10.72 17.23 -1.08
CA GLY A 281 -10.09 16.11 -0.37
C GLY A 281 -10.76 14.75 -0.66
N PRO A 282 -10.31 13.67 0.00
CA PRO A 282 -9.41 13.67 1.17
C PRO A 282 -7.91 13.90 0.89
N SER A 283 -7.45 13.88 -0.37
CA SER A 283 -6.04 14.15 -0.68
C SER A 283 -5.56 15.52 -0.19
N THR A 284 -4.31 15.56 0.29
CA THR A 284 -3.60 16.78 0.70
C THR A 284 -2.36 17.04 -0.14
N THR A 285 -1.90 16.06 -0.92
CA THR A 285 -0.64 16.12 -1.65
C THR A 285 -0.87 16.31 -3.15
N PRO A 286 -0.16 17.23 -3.83
CA PRO A 286 -0.24 17.39 -5.28
C PRO A 286 0.15 16.11 -6.04
N GLN A 287 -0.48 15.89 -7.18
CA GLN A 287 -0.07 14.83 -8.10
C GLN A 287 1.22 15.19 -8.83
N PRO A 288 2.12 14.23 -9.03
CA PRO A 288 3.19 14.28 -10.04
C PRO A 288 2.69 14.79 -11.38
N ARG A 289 3.39 15.76 -11.98
CA ARG A 289 3.02 16.36 -13.25
C ARG A 289 4.03 16.12 -14.35
N TYR A 290 3.51 16.14 -15.58
CA TYR A 290 4.31 16.02 -16.78
C TYR A 290 3.96 17.17 -17.71
N ALA A 291 5.02 17.84 -18.19
CA ALA A 291 4.91 18.78 -19.28
C ALA A 291 4.52 17.99 -20.53
N VAL A 292 3.61 18.56 -21.32
CA VAL A 292 3.08 17.94 -22.53
C VAL A 292 3.38 18.83 -23.72
N ARG A 293 3.79 18.22 -24.83
CA ARG A 293 3.82 18.88 -26.14
C ARG A 293 3.29 17.94 -27.21
N ILE A 294 2.77 18.52 -28.29
CA ILE A 294 2.30 17.76 -29.45
C ILE A 294 3.30 17.97 -30.58
N ARG A 295 3.83 16.88 -31.13
CA ARG A 295 4.77 16.90 -32.25
C ARG A 295 4.37 15.84 -33.26
N ASP A 296 4.19 16.23 -34.52
CA ASP A 296 3.85 15.32 -35.62
C ASP A 296 2.62 14.43 -35.32
N GLY A 297 1.62 14.99 -34.63
CA GLY A 297 0.40 14.27 -34.22
C GLY A 297 0.56 13.37 -32.98
N MET A 298 1.77 13.29 -32.39
CA MET A 298 2.08 12.51 -31.20
C MET A 298 2.10 13.38 -29.95
N VAL A 299 1.56 12.84 -28.85
CA VAL A 299 1.70 13.40 -27.51
C VAL A 299 3.06 12.98 -26.96
N GLU A 300 3.88 13.96 -26.59
CA GLU A 300 5.14 13.76 -25.92
C GLU A 300 5.09 14.31 -24.48
N LEU A 301 5.70 13.58 -23.55
CA LEU A 301 5.73 13.90 -22.13
C LEU A 301 7.15 14.12 -21.62
N ARG A 302 7.27 14.95 -20.59
CA ARG A 302 8.49 15.11 -19.78
C ARG A 302 8.12 15.44 -18.35
N ARG A 303 8.73 14.81 -17.36
CA ARG A 303 8.52 15.08 -15.93
C ARG A 303 8.78 16.56 -15.62
N GLU A 304 7.82 17.23 -14.97
CA GLU A 304 8.08 18.53 -14.35
C GLU A 304 8.85 18.32 -13.04
N GLN A 305 9.96 19.03 -12.87
CA GLN A 305 10.74 18.99 -11.63
C GLN A 305 9.92 19.60 -10.50
N GLU A 306 9.82 18.90 -9.37
CA GLU A 306 9.23 19.46 -8.17
C GLU A 306 10.25 20.36 -7.45
N PRO A 307 9.79 21.41 -6.73
CA PRO A 307 10.68 22.24 -5.94
C PRO A 307 11.48 21.39 -4.92
N GLY A 308 12.80 21.28 -5.12
CA GLY A 308 13.70 20.50 -4.27
C GLY A 308 14.38 19.31 -4.96
N ASP A 309 13.96 18.93 -6.17
CA ASP A 309 14.61 17.90 -6.98
C ASP A 309 15.95 18.44 -7.53
N ALA A 310 17.03 18.34 -6.75
CA ALA A 310 18.36 18.64 -7.25
C ALA A 310 18.76 17.62 -8.34
N VAL A 311 19.17 18.11 -9.51
CA VAL A 311 19.62 17.29 -10.65
C VAL A 311 20.80 16.40 -10.24
N VAL A 312 20.56 15.10 -10.02
CA VAL A 312 21.63 14.10 -10.00
C VAL A 312 22.09 13.95 -11.44
N THR A 313 23.28 14.45 -11.75
CA THR A 313 23.90 14.31 -13.06
C THR A 313 24.42 12.88 -13.26
N ALA A 314 24.33 12.38 -14.50
CA ALA A 314 24.81 11.04 -14.90
C ALA A 314 26.28 10.78 -14.48
N ALA A 315 27.09 11.84 -14.38
CA ALA A 315 28.48 11.77 -13.93
C ALA A 315 28.66 11.34 -12.46
N ARG A 316 27.65 11.50 -11.60
CA ARG A 316 27.68 11.08 -10.18
C ARG A 316 27.27 9.62 -9.98
N ALA A 317 26.40 9.08 -10.83
CA ALA A 317 25.98 7.68 -10.79
C ALA A 317 27.12 6.72 -11.20
N ALA A 318 27.93 7.10 -12.19
CA ALA A 318 29.03 6.28 -12.71
C ALA A 318 30.18 6.03 -11.70
N ARG A 319 30.28 6.82 -10.62
CA ARG A 319 31.36 6.69 -9.62
C ARG A 319 31.05 5.73 -8.47
N ALA A 320 29.83 5.18 -8.40
CA ALA A 320 29.38 4.33 -7.28
C ALA A 320 29.58 2.81 -7.50
N ALA A 321 29.97 2.38 -8.70
CA ALA A 321 30.16 0.96 -9.01
C ALA A 321 31.63 0.52 -8.84
N GLY A 322 31.93 -0.20 -7.75
CA GLY A 322 33.21 -0.90 -7.53
C GLY A 322 33.18 -2.37 -8.00
N PRO A 323 34.34 -3.04 -8.11
CA PRO A 323 34.49 -4.29 -8.89
C PRO A 323 34.00 -5.55 -8.16
N GLN A 324 33.35 -6.44 -8.91
CA GLN A 324 32.73 -7.70 -8.45
C GLN A 324 33.67 -8.90 -8.65
N GLY A 325 33.65 -9.86 -7.71
CA GLY A 325 34.29 -11.17 -7.88
C GLY A 325 33.97 -12.20 -6.80
N GLY A 326 33.07 -13.14 -7.11
CA GLY A 326 32.89 -14.46 -6.45
C GLY A 326 31.44 -14.99 -6.48
N PRO A 327 31.17 -16.30 -6.21
CA PRO A 327 31.61 -17.56 -6.84
C PRO A 327 30.60 -18.07 -7.93
N ARG A 328 30.88 -19.19 -8.63
CA ARG A 328 30.13 -19.70 -9.81
C ARG A 328 28.85 -20.52 -9.49
N GLY A 329 27.73 -20.23 -10.18
CA GLY A 329 26.42 -20.95 -10.16
C GLY A 329 25.22 -19.98 -10.31
N ARG A 330 24.10 -20.32 -10.97
CA ARG A 330 23.03 -19.31 -11.24
C ARG A 330 22.42 -18.74 -9.96
N LYS A 331 22.01 -17.47 -9.99
CA LYS A 331 21.33 -16.82 -8.87
C LYS A 331 19.85 -17.21 -8.82
N ALA A 332 19.22 -17.08 -7.66
CA ALA A 332 17.80 -17.39 -7.46
C ALA A 332 16.85 -16.66 -8.43
N ASP A 333 17.10 -15.37 -8.69
CA ASP A 333 16.34 -14.56 -9.66
C ASP A 333 16.50 -15.11 -11.09
N GLU A 334 17.68 -15.58 -11.47
CA GLU A 334 17.92 -16.16 -12.81
C GLU A 334 17.17 -17.48 -13.01
N VAL A 335 17.09 -18.31 -11.96
CA VAL A 335 16.36 -19.59 -11.98
C VAL A 335 14.86 -19.36 -12.12
N LEU A 336 14.30 -18.44 -11.33
CA LEU A 336 12.85 -18.16 -11.34
C LEU A 336 12.41 -17.44 -12.62
N VAL A 337 13.18 -16.48 -13.14
CA VAL A 337 12.91 -15.82 -14.45
C VAL A 337 12.88 -16.84 -15.59
N GLU A 338 13.78 -17.82 -15.59
CA GLU A 338 13.74 -18.88 -16.60
C GLU A 338 12.47 -19.72 -16.48
N HIS A 339 12.05 -20.02 -15.24
CA HIS A 339 10.82 -20.77 -14.99
C HIS A 339 9.57 -19.97 -15.41
N HIS A 340 9.52 -18.66 -15.15
CA HIS A 340 8.48 -17.76 -15.68
C HIS A 340 8.42 -17.78 -17.21
N THR A 341 9.59 -17.74 -17.86
CA THR A 341 9.68 -17.79 -19.32
C THR A 341 9.16 -19.12 -19.87
N LEU A 342 9.42 -20.24 -19.18
CA LEU A 342 8.83 -21.54 -19.52
C LEU A 342 7.30 -21.50 -19.42
N LEU A 343 6.75 -21.00 -18.31
CA LEU A 343 5.30 -20.88 -18.10
C LEU A 343 4.64 -20.04 -19.21
N ARG A 344 5.18 -18.86 -19.52
CA ARG A 344 4.71 -17.99 -20.61
C ARG A 344 4.69 -18.71 -21.97
N ARG A 345 5.74 -19.48 -22.28
CA ARG A 345 5.79 -20.28 -23.52
C ARG A 345 4.75 -21.39 -23.54
N MET A 346 4.45 -22.02 -22.40
CA MET A 346 3.42 -23.05 -22.30
C MET A 346 2.02 -22.47 -22.55
N PHE A 347 1.68 -21.32 -21.96
CA PHE A 347 0.44 -20.61 -22.25
C PHE A 347 0.31 -20.25 -23.75
N ALA A 348 1.36 -19.64 -24.32
CA ALA A 348 1.37 -19.27 -25.74
C ALA A 348 1.18 -20.49 -26.66
N ARG A 349 1.79 -21.63 -26.34
CA ARG A 349 1.63 -22.88 -27.10
C ARG A 349 0.20 -23.42 -27.02
N ILE A 350 -0.42 -23.43 -25.84
CA ILE A 350 -1.81 -23.92 -25.68
C ILE A 350 -2.81 -23.04 -26.45
N LEU A 351 -2.57 -21.73 -26.51
CA LEU A 351 -3.41 -20.77 -27.25
C LEU A 351 -3.18 -20.81 -28.77
N ALA A 352 -2.01 -21.23 -29.24
CA ALA A 352 -1.70 -21.32 -30.67
C ALA A 352 -2.24 -22.60 -31.34
N ILE A 353 -2.54 -23.63 -30.56
CA ILE A 353 -3.04 -24.92 -31.06
C ILE A 353 -4.56 -24.82 -31.32
N PRO A 354 -5.08 -25.38 -32.44
CA PRO A 354 -6.52 -25.39 -32.73
C PRO A 354 -7.37 -25.95 -31.59
N ARG A 355 -8.57 -25.39 -31.38
CA ARG A 355 -9.41 -25.67 -30.20
C ARG A 355 -9.77 -27.13 -30.05
N GLU A 356 -9.97 -27.82 -31.16
CA GLU A 356 -10.40 -29.21 -31.26
C GLU A 356 -9.22 -30.20 -31.08
N ASN A 357 -7.98 -29.72 -31.01
CA ASN A 357 -6.82 -30.58 -30.90
C ASN A 357 -6.75 -31.20 -29.48
N PRO A 358 -6.75 -32.53 -29.35
CA PRO A 358 -6.68 -33.21 -28.05
C PRO A 358 -5.40 -32.90 -27.25
N GLU A 359 -4.31 -32.50 -27.91
CA GLU A 359 -3.03 -32.12 -27.29
C GLU A 359 -3.17 -30.93 -26.32
N ARG A 360 -4.20 -30.07 -26.48
CA ARG A 360 -4.45 -28.95 -25.56
C ARG A 360 -4.63 -29.41 -24.11
N ARG A 361 -5.28 -30.56 -23.91
CA ARG A 361 -5.53 -31.11 -22.56
C ARG A 361 -4.26 -31.64 -21.91
N ASP A 362 -3.40 -32.30 -22.67
CA ASP A 362 -2.12 -32.78 -22.16
C ASP A 362 -1.18 -31.64 -21.82
N LEU A 363 -1.14 -30.58 -22.65
CA LEU A 363 -0.39 -29.37 -22.36
C LEU A 363 -0.95 -28.59 -21.16
N MET A 364 -2.27 -28.56 -20.98
CA MET A 364 -2.89 -27.94 -19.81
C MET A 364 -2.52 -28.67 -18.51
N ARG A 365 -2.46 -30.01 -18.54
CA ARG A 365 -1.99 -30.80 -17.40
C ARG A 365 -0.52 -30.51 -17.10
N ALA A 366 0.32 -30.47 -18.12
CA ALA A 366 1.74 -30.12 -17.95
C ALA A 366 1.91 -28.71 -17.38
N LEU A 367 1.11 -27.73 -17.84
CA LEU A 367 1.11 -26.37 -17.31
C LEU A 367 0.70 -26.33 -15.83
N ALA A 368 -0.37 -27.05 -15.47
CA ALA A 368 -0.81 -27.15 -14.08
C ALA A 368 0.27 -27.75 -13.16
N GLU A 369 0.98 -28.78 -13.64
CA GLU A 369 2.09 -29.39 -12.91
C GLU A 369 3.26 -28.41 -12.73
N GLU A 370 3.64 -27.67 -13.78
CA GLU A 370 4.72 -26.68 -13.71
C GLU A 370 4.37 -25.50 -12.81
N LEU A 371 3.11 -25.01 -12.81
CA LEU A 371 2.65 -23.96 -11.89
C LEU A 371 2.70 -24.42 -10.43
N GLU A 372 2.28 -25.65 -10.12
CA GLU A 372 2.36 -26.19 -8.75
C GLU A 372 3.82 -26.40 -8.30
N ILE A 373 4.72 -26.80 -9.21
CA ILE A 373 6.16 -26.86 -8.94
C ILE A 373 6.69 -25.47 -8.61
N HIS A 374 6.31 -24.47 -9.41
CA HIS A 374 6.75 -23.10 -9.28
C HIS A 374 6.35 -22.48 -7.92
N GLU A 375 5.08 -22.56 -7.55
CA GLU A 375 4.58 -22.14 -6.23
C GLU A 375 5.35 -22.87 -5.10
N THR A 376 5.58 -24.17 -5.25
CA THR A 376 6.26 -24.97 -4.21
C THR A 376 7.70 -24.52 -3.98
N ILE A 377 8.46 -24.23 -5.03
CA ILE A 377 9.86 -23.81 -4.89
C ILE A 377 9.95 -22.40 -4.30
N GLU A 378 8.99 -21.53 -4.62
CA GLU A 378 8.91 -20.18 -4.07
C GLU A 378 8.57 -20.20 -2.58
N ASP A 379 7.48 -20.88 -2.22
CA ASP A 379 7.01 -20.99 -0.84
C ASP A 379 8.02 -21.64 0.10
N ARG A 380 8.77 -22.62 -0.39
CA ARG A 380 9.70 -23.39 0.46
C ARG A 380 11.08 -22.77 0.57
N LEU A 381 11.56 -22.12 -0.49
CA LEU A 381 12.96 -21.67 -0.57
C LEU A 381 13.06 -20.17 -0.80
N PHE A 382 12.39 -19.64 -1.82
CA PHE A 382 12.58 -18.25 -2.21
C PHE A 382 11.97 -17.28 -1.19
N TYR A 383 10.66 -17.37 -0.94
CA TYR A 383 9.94 -16.47 -0.03
C TYR A 383 10.49 -16.44 1.39
N PRO A 384 10.79 -17.58 2.05
CA PRO A 384 11.38 -17.54 3.39
C PRO A 384 12.75 -16.83 3.39
N ALA A 385 13.50 -16.92 2.30
CA ALA A 385 14.80 -16.29 2.17
C ALA A 385 14.71 -14.78 1.90
N VAL A 386 13.72 -14.34 1.12
CA VAL A 386 13.55 -12.91 0.76
C VAL A 386 12.62 -12.14 1.70
N GLN A 387 11.83 -12.80 2.54
CA GLN A 387 10.94 -12.19 3.54
C GLN A 387 11.60 -11.11 4.42
N PRO A 388 12.88 -11.21 4.82
CA PRO A 388 13.52 -10.15 5.61
C PRO A 388 13.79 -8.86 4.81
N VAL A 389 13.78 -8.93 3.48
CA VAL A 389 14.18 -7.84 2.57
C VAL A 389 13.09 -7.38 1.62
N SER A 390 11.99 -8.14 1.51
CA SER A 390 10.83 -7.87 0.67
C SER A 390 9.52 -7.94 1.44
N GLU A 391 8.71 -6.89 1.35
CA GLU A 391 7.36 -6.83 1.94
C GLU A 391 6.30 -7.48 1.03
N ASP A 392 6.66 -7.78 -0.22
CA ASP A 392 5.75 -8.29 -1.27
C ASP A 392 5.46 -9.79 -1.14
N VAL A 393 6.19 -10.51 -0.30
CA VAL A 393 5.98 -11.96 -0.05
C VAL A 393 4.53 -12.26 0.35
N ALA A 394 3.89 -11.39 1.13
CA ALA A 394 2.50 -11.59 1.54
C ALA A 394 1.48 -11.38 0.39
N VAL A 395 1.83 -10.51 -0.57
CA VAL A 395 1.04 -10.29 -1.79
C VAL A 395 1.18 -11.49 -2.71
N ALA A 396 2.41 -11.97 -2.90
CA ALA A 396 2.71 -13.15 -3.71
C ALA A 396 1.95 -14.40 -3.23
N HIS A 397 1.90 -14.69 -1.92
CA HIS A 397 1.06 -15.77 -1.39
C HIS A 397 -0.45 -15.57 -1.61
N ALA A 398 -0.93 -14.34 -1.71
CA ALA A 398 -2.34 -14.08 -2.02
C ALA A 398 -2.63 -14.29 -3.51
N GLU A 399 -1.70 -13.90 -4.37
CA GLU A 399 -1.73 -14.18 -5.81
C GLU A 399 -1.67 -15.68 -6.08
N HIS A 400 -0.83 -16.45 -5.38
CA HIS A 400 -0.80 -17.92 -5.46
C HIS A 400 -2.17 -18.56 -5.18
N ARG A 401 -2.90 -18.10 -4.15
CA ARG A 401 -4.27 -18.59 -3.89
C ARG A 401 -5.23 -18.26 -5.04
N GLN A 402 -5.16 -17.05 -5.58
CA GLN A 402 -5.99 -16.66 -6.72
C GLN A 402 -5.65 -17.47 -7.98
N LEU A 403 -4.36 -17.74 -8.22
CA LEU A 403 -3.89 -18.59 -9.31
C LEU A 403 -4.39 -20.03 -9.16
N ALA A 404 -4.36 -20.58 -7.95
CA ALA A 404 -4.89 -21.92 -7.67
C ALA A 404 -6.40 -22.01 -7.98
N ASP A 405 -7.18 -20.99 -7.60
CA ASP A 405 -8.62 -20.93 -7.87
C ASP A 405 -8.91 -20.83 -9.38
N LEU A 406 -8.22 -19.94 -10.09
CA LEU A 406 -8.36 -19.78 -11.54
C LEU A 406 -7.91 -21.04 -12.31
N LEU A 407 -6.83 -21.67 -11.86
CA LEU A 407 -6.35 -22.92 -12.43
C LEU A 407 -7.38 -24.04 -12.24
N ALA A 408 -7.95 -24.17 -11.05
CA ALA A 408 -9.00 -25.16 -10.75
C ALA A 408 -10.25 -24.96 -11.63
N MET A 409 -10.69 -23.71 -11.83
CA MET A 409 -11.81 -23.41 -12.73
C MET A 409 -11.47 -23.73 -14.19
N THR A 410 -10.27 -23.36 -14.64
CA THR A 410 -9.82 -23.60 -16.03
C THR A 410 -9.73 -25.09 -16.35
N LEU A 411 -9.25 -25.92 -15.41
CA LEU A 411 -9.11 -27.37 -15.58
C LEU A 411 -10.46 -28.10 -15.69
N LYS A 412 -11.55 -27.52 -15.17
CA LYS A 412 -12.91 -28.10 -15.27
C LYS A 412 -13.57 -27.89 -16.63
N LEU A 413 -13.07 -26.94 -17.42
CA LEU A 413 -13.70 -26.56 -18.68
C LEU A 413 -13.26 -27.47 -19.82
N ASN A 414 -14.14 -27.67 -20.79
CA ASN A 414 -13.80 -28.41 -22.01
C ASN A 414 -12.81 -27.58 -22.83
N THR A 415 -11.64 -28.15 -23.12
CA THR A 415 -10.56 -27.46 -23.86
C THR A 415 -10.96 -27.02 -25.26
N ALA A 416 -12.05 -27.52 -25.85
CA ALA A 416 -12.56 -27.06 -27.14
C ALA A 416 -13.53 -25.87 -27.03
N SER A 417 -13.98 -25.51 -25.82
CA SER A 417 -15.00 -24.48 -25.63
C SER A 417 -14.41 -23.06 -25.67
N PRO A 418 -15.18 -22.05 -26.12
CA PRO A 418 -14.78 -20.64 -26.02
C PRO A 418 -14.50 -20.20 -24.58
N GLU A 419 -15.30 -20.69 -23.62
CA GLU A 419 -15.17 -20.34 -22.20
C GLU A 419 -13.83 -20.81 -21.62
N PHE A 420 -13.32 -21.98 -22.05
CA PHE A 420 -11.98 -22.43 -21.66
C PHE A 420 -10.90 -21.45 -22.11
N GLU A 421 -11.01 -20.91 -23.33
CA GLU A 421 -10.02 -19.96 -23.84
C GLU A 421 -10.05 -18.64 -23.05
N ASP A 422 -11.24 -18.16 -22.68
CA ASP A 422 -11.39 -16.96 -21.84
C ASP A 422 -10.77 -17.17 -20.45
N HIS A 423 -11.02 -18.33 -19.83
CA HIS A 423 -10.44 -18.67 -18.53
C HIS A 423 -8.92 -18.89 -18.62
N LEU A 424 -8.44 -19.51 -19.68
CA LEU A 424 -7.01 -19.70 -19.92
C LEU A 424 -6.29 -18.35 -20.11
N ARG A 425 -6.90 -17.39 -20.82
CA ARG A 425 -6.37 -16.03 -20.95
C ARG A 425 -6.40 -15.28 -19.62
N ALA A 426 -7.45 -15.46 -18.81
CA ALA A 426 -7.52 -14.88 -17.47
C ALA A 426 -6.45 -15.46 -16.54
N LEU A 427 -6.25 -16.78 -16.56
CA LEU A 427 -5.18 -17.45 -15.82
C LEU A 427 -3.80 -16.98 -16.31
N GLN A 428 -3.58 -16.88 -17.62
CA GLN A 428 -2.34 -16.35 -18.18
C GLN A 428 -2.07 -14.93 -17.67
N ALA A 429 -3.06 -14.05 -17.73
CA ALA A 429 -2.93 -12.68 -17.26
C ALA A 429 -2.62 -12.61 -15.75
N ALA A 430 -3.22 -13.51 -14.95
CA ALA A 430 -2.92 -13.60 -13.53
C ALA A 430 -1.50 -14.12 -13.26
N VAL A 431 -1.04 -15.14 -14.00
CA VAL A 431 0.34 -15.66 -13.87
C VAL A 431 1.35 -14.60 -14.32
N ASP A 432 1.09 -13.88 -15.41
CA ASP A 432 1.95 -12.80 -15.87
C ASP A 432 1.96 -11.60 -14.92
N HIS A 433 0.84 -11.33 -14.25
CA HIS A 433 0.78 -10.33 -13.19
C HIS A 433 1.68 -10.73 -12.01
N HIS A 434 1.52 -11.96 -11.52
CA HIS A 434 2.28 -12.53 -10.41
C HIS A 434 3.79 -12.58 -10.72
N ALA A 435 4.19 -13.29 -11.78
CA ALA A 435 5.58 -13.39 -12.21
C ALA A 435 6.20 -12.00 -12.48
N GLY A 436 5.41 -11.09 -13.05
CA GLY A 436 5.83 -9.71 -13.27
C GLY A 436 6.02 -8.92 -11.98
N SER A 437 5.16 -9.12 -10.97
CA SER A 437 5.26 -8.50 -9.65
C SER A 437 6.58 -8.88 -8.99
N GLU A 438 6.92 -10.17 -9.03
CA GLU A 438 8.16 -10.69 -8.49
C GLU A 438 9.39 -10.18 -9.25
N GLU A 439 9.38 -10.26 -10.59
CA GLU A 439 10.48 -9.80 -11.43
C GLU A 439 10.78 -8.31 -11.24
N ARG A 440 9.75 -7.48 -11.11
CA ARG A 440 9.88 -6.01 -11.03
C ARG A 440 10.11 -5.49 -9.61
N SER A 441 9.75 -6.25 -8.60
CA SER A 441 9.81 -5.82 -7.20
C SER A 441 10.62 -6.79 -6.34
N MET A 442 10.11 -8.01 -6.15
CA MET A 442 10.69 -8.96 -5.20
C MET A 442 12.13 -9.38 -5.54
N PHE A 443 12.46 -9.58 -6.82
CA PHE A 443 13.81 -9.98 -7.25
C PHE A 443 14.83 -8.85 -7.10
N VAL A 444 14.37 -7.60 -7.24
CA VAL A 444 15.18 -6.41 -6.99
C VAL A 444 15.49 -6.29 -5.50
N GLU A 445 14.49 -6.49 -4.66
CA GLU A 445 14.64 -6.51 -3.20
C GLU A 445 15.53 -7.66 -2.72
N ALA A 446 15.43 -8.83 -3.35
CA ALA A 446 16.25 -10.00 -3.08
C ALA A 446 17.75 -9.74 -3.30
N GLN A 447 18.14 -8.80 -4.18
CA GLN A 447 19.57 -8.43 -4.36
C GLN A 447 20.22 -7.92 -3.07
N ARG A 448 19.44 -7.42 -2.10
CA ARG A 448 19.94 -6.99 -0.78
C ARG A 448 20.54 -8.15 0.04
N LEU A 449 20.22 -9.41 -0.29
CA LEU A 449 20.81 -10.59 0.35
C LEU A 449 22.27 -10.82 -0.04
N GLY A 450 22.73 -10.18 -1.12
CA GLY A 450 24.07 -10.35 -1.67
C GLY A 450 24.19 -11.56 -2.58
N GLU A 451 25.08 -11.44 -3.56
CA GLU A 451 25.27 -12.42 -4.63
C GLU A 451 25.61 -13.85 -4.13
N PRO A 452 26.48 -14.06 -3.13
CA PRO A 452 26.76 -15.42 -2.63
C PRO A 452 25.52 -16.13 -2.09
N ARG A 453 24.65 -15.39 -1.39
CA ARG A 453 23.42 -15.93 -0.81
C ARG A 453 22.38 -16.24 -1.89
N LEU A 454 22.27 -15.37 -2.90
CA LEU A 454 21.39 -15.61 -4.04
C LEU A 454 21.80 -16.83 -4.87
N ARG A 455 23.11 -17.07 -5.03
CA ARG A 455 23.61 -18.27 -5.72
C ARG A 455 23.39 -19.54 -4.89
N GLU A 456 23.50 -19.48 -3.56
CA GLU A 456 23.14 -20.60 -2.67
C GLU A 456 21.65 -20.97 -2.80
N ILE A 457 20.77 -19.96 -2.78
CA ILE A 457 19.32 -20.17 -2.97
C ILE A 457 19.04 -20.69 -4.39
N GLY A 458 19.71 -20.14 -5.41
CA GLY A 458 19.58 -20.59 -6.80
C GLY A 458 19.90 -22.08 -6.98
N HIS A 459 21.00 -22.54 -6.38
CA HIS A 459 21.36 -23.97 -6.42
C HIS A 459 20.30 -24.86 -5.72
N ALA A 460 19.76 -24.40 -4.58
CA ALA A 460 18.70 -25.13 -3.88
C ALA A 460 17.38 -25.17 -4.67
N LEU A 461 17.02 -24.08 -5.36
CA LEU A 461 15.85 -24.00 -6.23
C LEU A 461 15.97 -24.98 -7.40
N GLU A 462 17.12 -25.02 -8.07
CA GLU A 462 17.37 -25.95 -9.19
C GLU A 462 17.26 -27.41 -8.75
N ALA A 463 17.88 -27.77 -7.62
CA ALA A 463 17.81 -29.13 -7.08
C ALA A 463 16.37 -29.53 -6.71
N LEU A 464 15.60 -28.64 -6.09
CA LEU A 464 14.21 -28.91 -5.73
C LEU A 464 13.31 -29.01 -6.96
N LEU A 465 13.56 -28.20 -7.99
CA LEU A 465 12.84 -28.21 -9.27
C LEU A 465 13.10 -29.51 -10.05
N GLU A 466 14.35 -29.99 -10.10
CA GLU A 466 14.70 -31.30 -10.68
C GLU A 466 14.05 -32.46 -9.90
N GLU A 467 14.14 -32.44 -8.57
CA GLU A 467 13.54 -33.46 -7.71
C GLU A 467 12.01 -33.50 -7.85
N ALA A 468 11.38 -32.33 -7.95
CA ALA A 468 9.95 -32.21 -8.14
C ALA A 468 9.51 -32.76 -9.50
N ARG A 469 10.30 -32.60 -10.56
CA ARG A 469 10.00 -33.18 -11.89
C ARG A 469 10.27 -34.69 -11.97
N ALA A 470 11.31 -35.19 -11.30
CA ALA A 470 11.72 -36.60 -11.38
C ALA A 470 10.92 -37.55 -10.46
N SER A 471 10.32 -37.03 -9.39
CA SER A 471 9.65 -37.85 -8.36
C SER A 471 8.31 -38.44 -8.82
N ARG A 472 8.30 -39.73 -9.20
CA ARG A 472 7.11 -40.50 -9.61
C ARG A 472 5.94 -40.46 -8.61
N ALA A 473 6.21 -40.48 -7.30
CA ALA A 473 5.17 -40.44 -6.26
C ALA A 473 4.48 -39.07 -6.18
N ARG A 474 5.26 -37.97 -6.18
CA ARG A 474 4.74 -36.59 -6.27
C ARG A 474 4.03 -36.32 -7.60
N HIS A 475 4.51 -36.88 -8.70
CA HIS A 475 3.81 -36.81 -9.99
C HIS A 475 2.46 -37.55 -9.93
N ALA A 476 2.41 -38.77 -9.37
CA ALA A 476 1.15 -39.52 -9.22
C ALA A 476 0.14 -38.81 -8.30
N PHE A 477 0.59 -38.22 -7.20
CA PHE A 477 -0.26 -37.44 -6.30
C PHE A 477 -0.82 -36.17 -6.96
N ARG A 478 0.01 -35.44 -7.72
CA ARG A 478 -0.41 -34.23 -8.45
C ARG A 478 -1.34 -34.56 -9.61
N ALA A 479 -1.05 -35.61 -10.38
CA ALA A 479 -1.94 -36.11 -11.41
C ALA A 479 -3.30 -36.57 -10.86
N LEU A 480 -3.34 -37.09 -9.63
CA LEU A 480 -4.59 -37.41 -8.92
C LEU A 480 -5.33 -36.14 -8.49
N LYS A 481 -4.64 -35.15 -7.90
CA LYS A 481 -5.19 -33.85 -7.52
C LYS A 481 -5.79 -33.12 -8.72
N ILE A 482 -5.07 -33.08 -9.85
CA ILE A 482 -5.54 -32.49 -11.10
C ILE A 482 -6.76 -33.25 -11.63
N ARG A 483 -6.75 -34.59 -11.65
CA ARG A 483 -7.94 -35.38 -12.04
C ARG A 483 -9.15 -35.17 -11.14
N LEU A 484 -8.94 -34.96 -9.83
CA LEU A 484 -10.02 -34.64 -8.90
C LEU A 484 -10.60 -33.24 -9.17
N LEU A 485 -9.75 -32.28 -9.56
CA LEU A 485 -10.19 -30.95 -9.99
C LEU A 485 -10.93 -31.01 -11.34
N GLU A 486 -10.57 -31.92 -12.25
CA GLU A 486 -11.25 -32.15 -13.55
C GLU A 486 -12.66 -32.78 -13.40
N GLY A 487 -13.03 -33.34 -12.23
CA GLY A 487 -14.18 -34.26 -12.07
C GLY A 487 -15.14 -34.00 -10.90
N ALA A 488 -15.26 -32.76 -10.40
CA ALA A 488 -16.19 -32.36 -9.34
C ALA A 488 -17.13 -31.21 -9.76
#